data_AF-A0A0F7F635-F1
#
_entry.id   AF-A0A0F7F635-F1
#
_cell.length_a   1.000
_cell.length_b   1.000
_cell.length_c   1.000
_cell.angle_alpha   90.00
_cell.angle_beta   90.00
_cell.angle_gamma   90.00
#
_symmetry.space_group_name_H-M   'P 1'
#
loop_
_entity.id
_entity.type
_entity.pdbx_description
1 polymer ?
#
loop_
_entity_poly.entity_id
_entity_poly.type
_entity_poly.pdbx_seq_one_letter_code
_entity_poly.pdbx_strand_id
1 'polypeptide(L)' 'MFILPALYILCLGAFTFIPIRRLWRGSEKREAWIYALSMSVSAAVGALLIAGIEVPTFILPYKIVFESIGKSILAR' A
#
# COMPACT_ATOMS: atom_id res chain seq x y z
N MET A 1 -16.45 4.53 12.64
CA MET A 1 -15.72 3.42 11.96
C MET A 1 -14.28 3.81 11.54
N PHE A 2 -13.73 4.96 11.97
CA PHE A 2 -12.35 5.40 11.61
C PHE A 2 -11.31 5.27 12.75
N ILE A 3 -11.73 4.80 13.93
CA ILE A 3 -10.86 4.72 15.11
C ILE A 3 -9.74 3.69 14.90
N LEU A 4 -10.06 2.53 14.33
CA LEU A 4 -9.08 1.46 14.02
C LEU A 4 -7.99 1.89 13.02
N PRO A 5 -8.31 2.45 11.84
CA PRO A 5 -7.28 2.89 10.90
C PRO A 5 -6.46 4.07 11.45
N ALA A 6 -7.07 4.98 12.21
CA ALA A 6 -6.34 6.07 12.86
C ALA A 6 -5.34 5.56 13.90
N LEU A 7 -5.75 4.62 14.76
CA LEU A 7 -4.89 4.01 15.77
C LEU A 7 -3.74 3.22 15.11
N TYR A 8 -4.04 2.50 14.03
CA TYR A 8 -3.06 1.77 13.23
C TYR A 8 -1.99 2.71 12.68
N ILE A 9 -2.38 3.80 12.01
CA ILE A 9 -1.45 4.80 11.46
C ILE A 9 -0.59 5.42 12.56
N LEU A 10 -1.17 5.72 13.73
CA LEU A 10 -0.44 6.30 14.87
C LEU A 10 0.63 5.34 15.42
N CYS A 11 0.29 4.07 15.61
CA CYS A 11 1.24 3.03 16.03
C CYS A 11 2.34 2.82 15.00
N LEU A 12 1.99 2.75 13.72
CA LEU A 12 2.95 2.53 12.63
C LEU A 12 3.89 3.73 12.45
N GLY A 13 3.36 4.95 12.58
CA GLY A 13 4.14 6.18 12.58
C GLY A 13 5.13 6.25 13.73
N ALA A 14 4.72 5.91 14.95
CA ALA A 14 5.62 5.84 16.10
C ALA A 14 6.73 4.79 15.90
N PHE A 15 6.38 3.63 15.34
CA PHE A 15 7.35 2.55 15.10
C PHE A 15 8.35 2.89 14.00
N THR A 16 7.92 3.60 12.96
CA THR A 16 8.78 4.03 11.84
C THR A 16 9.67 5.22 12.18
N PHE A 17 9.29 6.03 13.16
CA PHE A 17 10.08 7.17 13.59
C PHE A 17 11.45 6.78 14.16
N ILE A 18 11.53 5.64 14.87
CA ILE A 18 12.78 5.12 15.45
C ILE A 18 13.83 4.77 14.37
N PRO A 19 13.55 3.91 13.37
CA PRO A 19 14.50 3.57 12.32
C PRO A 19 14.83 4.75 11.41
N ILE A 20 13.86 5.62 11.06
CA ILE A 20 14.13 6.82 10.26
C ILE A 20 15.12 7.74 10.97
N ARG A 21 14.92 7.99 12.28
CA ARG A 21 15.83 8.82 13.07
C ARG A 21 17.21 8.19 13.18
N ARG A 22 17.31 6.85 13.26
CA ARG A 22 18.57 6.11 13.26
C ARG A 22 19.30 6.24 11.93
N LEU A 23 18.62 6.05 10.79
CA LEU A 23 19.22 6.21 9.45
C LEU A 23 19.66 7.65 9.19
N TRP A 24 18.87 8.63 9.63
CA TRP A 24 19.20 10.05 9.44
C TRP A 24 20.47 10.45 10.20
N ARG A 25 20.68 9.87 11.39
CA ARG A 25 21.92 10.05 12.18
C ARG A 25 23.16 9.45 11.49
N GLY A 26 22.97 8.46 10.62
CA GLY A 26 24.03 7.78 9.88
C GLY A 26 24.43 8.44 8.56
N SER A 27 23.92 9.63 8.23
CA SER A 27 24.12 10.30 6.92
C SER A 27 23.52 9.57 5.70
N GLU A 28 22.85 8.44 5.89
CA GLU A 28 22.16 7.62 4.88
C GLU A 28 20.81 8.24 4.48
N LYS A 29 20.80 9.52 4.09
CA LYS A 29 19.57 10.29 3.81
C LYS A 29 18.73 9.68 2.68
N ARG A 30 19.39 9.03 1.71
CA ARG A 30 18.74 8.38 0.57
C ARG A 30 18.01 7.11 1.00
N GLU A 31 18.63 6.28 1.84
CA GLU A 31 17.99 5.08 2.39
C GLU A 31 16.84 5.45 3.32
N ALA A 32 16.99 6.51 4.11
CA ALA A 32 15.91 7.02 4.97
C ALA A 32 14.68 7.44 4.15
N TRP A 33 14.89 8.06 2.99
CA TRP A 33 13.83 8.44 2.06
C TRP A 33 13.13 7.23 1.45
N ILE A 34 13.89 6.24 0.97
CA ILE A 34 13.34 5.01 0.40
C ILE A 34 12.51 4.26 1.45
N TYR A 35 13.03 4.18 2.68
CA TYR A 35 12.34 3.55 3.81
C TYR A 35 11.07 4.30 4.18
N ALA A 36 11.11 5.63 4.28
CA ALA A 36 9.92 6.42 4.58
C ALA A 36 8.84 6.26 3.49
N LEU A 37 9.25 6.22 2.22
CA LEU A 37 8.34 6.10 1.09
C LEU A 37 7.69 4.70 1.05
N SER A 38 8.47 3.62 1.16
CA SER A 38 7.92 2.26 1.19
C SER A 38 6.96 2.04 2.37
N MET A 39 7.28 2.63 3.51
CA MET A 39 6.46 2.50 4.71
C MET A 39 5.20 3.35 4.66
N SER A 40 5.25 4.52 4.00
CA SER A 40 4.06 5.32 3.73
C SER A 40 3.06 4.60 2.81
N VAL A 41 3.55 3.94 1.76
CA VAL A 41 2.72 3.14 0.84
C VAL A 41 2.11 1.97 1.58
N SER A 42 2.90 1.26 2.38
CA SER A 42 2.42 0.12 3.18
C SER A 42 1.36 0.54 4.21
N ALA A 43 1.57 1.69 4.88
CA ALA A 43 0.60 2.24 5.83
C ALA A 43 -0.71 2.66 5.13
N ALA A 44 -0.64 3.27 3.95
CA ALA A 44 -1.81 3.63 3.17
C ALA A 44 -2.61 2.38 2.76
N VAL A 45 -1.94 1.36 2.22
CA VAL A 45 -2.57 0.09 1.83
C VAL A 45 -3.18 -0.63 3.05
N GLY A 46 -2.47 -0.70 4.17
CA GLY A 46 -2.99 -1.29 5.41
C GLY A 46 -4.21 -0.54 5.95
N ALA A 47 -4.20 0.79 5.92
CA ALA A 47 -5.34 1.61 6.34
C ALA A 47 -6.56 1.41 5.43
N LEU A 48 -6.36 1.31 4.10
CA LEU A 48 -7.40 0.99 3.12
C LEU A 48 -8.04 -0.38 3.38
N LEU A 49 -7.22 -1.40 3.68
CA LEU A 49 -7.69 -2.74 4.03
C LEU A 49 -8.50 -2.74 5.33
N ILE A 50 -8.03 -2.04 6.37
CA ILE A 50 -8.73 -1.93 7.66
C ILE A 50 -10.04 -1.16 7.53
N ALA A 51 -10.08 -0.15 6.65
CA ALA A 51 -11.29 0.61 6.34
C ALA A 51 -12.35 -0.23 5.61
N GLY A 52 -12.05 -1.47 5.23
CA GLY A 52 -12.96 -2.36 4.51
C GLY A 52 -13.26 -1.86 3.10
N ILE A 53 -12.43 -0.96 2.55
CA ILE A 53 -12.54 -0.56 1.15
C ILE A 53 -12.17 -1.78 0.32
N GLU A 54 -13.06 -2.18 -0.58
CA GLU A 54 -12.78 -3.20 -1.59
C GLU A 54 -11.63 -2.72 -2.46
N VAL A 55 -10.40 -3.06 -2.06
CA VAL A 55 -9.22 -2.82 -2.87
C VAL A 55 -9.43 -3.61 -4.15
N PRO A 56 -9.34 -3.00 -5.35
CA PRO A 56 -9.59 -3.70 -6.60
C PRO A 56 -8.68 -4.91 -6.63
N THR A 57 -9.28 -6.09 -6.51
CA THR A 57 -8.54 -7.35 -6.58
C THR A 57 -7.85 -7.39 -7.93
N PHE A 58 -6.60 -7.86 -7.99
CA PHE A 58 -5.86 -8.02 -9.27
C PHE A 58 -6.64 -8.87 -10.31
N ILE A 59 -7.69 -9.58 -9.87
CA ILE A 59 -8.63 -10.31 -10.70
C ILE A 59 -9.46 -9.38 -11.59
N LEU A 60 -9.85 -8.19 -11.14
CA LEU A 60 -10.69 -7.25 -11.90
C LEU A 60 -10.04 -6.76 -13.22
N PRO A 61 -8.80 -6.24 -13.22
CA PRO A 61 -8.14 -5.85 -14.46
C PRO A 61 -7.84 -7.07 -15.36
N TYR A 62 -7.47 -8.21 -14.77
CA TYR A 62 -7.29 -9.46 -15.51
C TYR A 62 -8.58 -9.91 -16.19
N LYS A 63 -9.71 -9.85 -15.49
CA LYS A 63 -11.02 -10.21 -16.03
C LYS A 63 -11.39 -9.33 -17.21
N ILE A 64 -11.17 -8.02 -17.15
CA ILE A 64 -11.47 -7.09 -18.25
C ILE A 64 -10.66 -7.46 -19.51
N VAL A 65 -9.35 -7.73 -19.35
CA VAL A 65 -8.47 -8.08 -20.48
C VAL A 65 -8.83 -9.45 -21.06
N PHE A 66 -8.98 -10.46 -20.22
CA PHE A 66 -9.28 -11.82 -20.66
C PHE A 66 -10.71 -11.97 -21.17
N GLU A 67 -11.68 -11.22 -20.64
CA GLU A 67 -13.06 -11.20 -21.16
C GLU A 67 -13.11 -10.55 -22.55
N SER A 68 -12.33 -9.49 -22.78
CA SER A 68 -12.21 -8.89 -24.12
C SER A 68 -11.58 -9.85 -25.12
N ILE A 69 -10.50 -10.54 -24.74
CA ILE A 69 -9.83 -11.52 -25.61
C ILE A 69 -10.73 -12.72 -25.85
N GLY A 70 -11.37 -13.26 -24.80
CA GLY A 70 -12.30 -14.39 -24.90
C GLY A 70 -13.48 -14.11 -25.82
N LYS A 71 -14.09 -12.92 -25.74
CA LYS A 71 -15.16 -12.49 -26.66
C LYS A 71 -14.67 -12.39 -28.11
N SER A 72 -13.44 -11.92 -28.34
CA SER A 72 -12.87 -11.85 -29.69
C SER A 72 -12.60 -13.22 -30.32
N ILE A 73 -12.25 -14.22 -29.51
CA ILE A 73 -11.99 -15.59 -29.97
C ILE A 73 -13.32 -16.33 -30.22
N LEU A 74 -14.31 -16.15 -29.36
CA LEU A 74 -15.62 -16.80 -29.47
C LEU A 74 -16.51 -16.18 -30.56
N ALA A 75 -16.21 -14.95 -31.01
CA ALA A 75 -16.90 -14.29 -32.11
C ALA A 75 -16.41 -14.71 -33.52
N ARG A 76 -15.54 -15.73 -33.60
CA ARG A 76 -15.05 -16.35 -34.84
C ARG A 76 -15.61 -17.77 -34.98
#